data_AF-A0A2N1RBG9-F1
#
_entry.id   AF-A0A2N1RBG9-F1
#
_cell.length_a   1.000
_cell.length_b   1.000
_cell.length_c   1.000
_cell.angle_alpha   90.00
_cell.angle_beta   90.00
_cell.angle_gamma   90.00
#
_symmetry.space_group_name_H-M   'P 1'
#
loop_
_entity.id
_entity.type
_entity.pdbx_description
1 polymer ?
#
loop_
_entity_poly.entity_id
_entity_poly.type
_entity_poly.pdbx_seq_one_letter_code
_entity_poly.pdbx_strand_id
1 'polypeptide(L)'
;DLVDEFGNINAWEKEDVVEPGKPNEAGWILPSHNIHRRYPNVAIFIPDTMGRACGGLCAYCQRMYDFQNGRFNFDLDKLRPKKTWSEILHESMVYFRTDPFLEDILITGGDALMSSVSSLKQVLDAVLKMARDKKRDNEVRLPEERLAEFRRVRLGTKLPIYLPQRVTKELVAVLEQFRLDAKEIGISQCIIQTHFSSAMEVSVDSAKAVRRLLDAGWAVTNQEVFTVAASRRGHTAKLRQVLNDIGVLPYYTFTVKGFKENRELFANNPRSMQEQNEEKSIGRVDYRYHSTLRSFIADAPNMVEHIESIRSADEVPFLATDRNTINLPGVGKSNTYRTIGLTSDGRRILEFEFDHTRPHSLVIEKMGSVVIIESKSVAHYLRQLQQMGEDPAEYASIWGYSAGRLEARSTVFEGMSK
;
A
#
# COMPACT_ATOMS: atom_id res chain seq x y z
N ASP A 1 22.66 -11.27 17.24
CA ASP A 1 21.87 -11.33 15.99
C ASP A 1 21.44 -9.95 15.48
N LEU A 2 20.41 -9.28 15.99
CA LEU A 2 19.92 -8.02 15.37
C LEU A 2 20.92 -6.83 15.47
N VAL A 3 21.73 -6.80 16.54
CA VAL A 3 22.78 -5.79 16.76
C VAL A 3 24.00 -6.07 15.88
N ASP A 4 24.32 -7.35 15.65
CA ASP A 4 25.49 -7.78 14.87
C ASP A 4 25.26 -7.68 13.36
N GLU A 5 23.99 -7.69 12.93
CA GLU A 5 23.57 -7.52 11.53
C GLU A 5 23.24 -6.06 11.17
N PHE A 6 23.24 -5.14 12.14
CA PHE A 6 22.90 -3.73 11.91
C PHE A 6 23.87 -3.08 10.91
N GLY A 7 23.35 -2.58 9.78
CA GLY A 7 24.13 -2.04 8.67
C GLY A 7 24.54 -3.05 7.57
N ASN A 8 24.37 -4.35 7.82
CA ASN A 8 24.56 -5.43 6.83
C ASN A 8 23.23 -6.01 6.30
N ILE A 9 22.10 -5.54 6.84
CA ILE A 9 20.77 -5.99 6.41
C ILE A 9 20.45 -5.44 5.02
N ASN A 10 20.70 -6.26 4.00
CA ASN A 10 20.19 -6.01 2.66
C ASN A 10 18.70 -6.36 2.62
N ALA A 11 17.85 -5.33 2.63
CA ALA A 11 16.44 -5.50 2.36
C ALA A 11 16.27 -6.21 1.00
N TRP A 12 15.28 -7.08 0.90
CA TRP A 12 14.87 -7.72 -0.36
C TRP A 12 14.26 -6.71 -1.37
N GLU A 13 14.39 -5.40 -1.13
CA GLU A 13 13.92 -4.32 -1.98
C GLU A 13 14.98 -3.92 -3.01
N LYS A 14 15.51 -4.91 -3.74
CA LYS A 14 16.47 -4.67 -4.83
C LYS A 14 15.89 -3.72 -5.89
N GLU A 15 14.56 -3.70 -6.06
CA GLU A 15 13.83 -2.78 -6.91
C GLU A 15 13.91 -1.29 -6.50
N ASP A 16 14.30 -1.02 -5.25
CA ASP A 16 14.40 0.33 -4.71
C ASP A 16 15.84 0.89 -4.79
N VAL A 17 16.78 0.07 -5.29
CA VAL A 17 18.13 0.50 -5.66
C VAL A 17 18.06 1.27 -6.98
N VAL A 18 18.47 2.55 -6.94
CA VAL A 18 18.49 3.43 -8.10
C VAL A 18 19.94 3.72 -8.50
N GLU A 19 20.31 3.27 -9.69
CA GLU A 19 21.60 3.58 -10.32
C GLU A 19 21.37 4.48 -11.55
N PRO A 20 22.08 5.62 -11.66
CA PRO A 20 21.93 6.50 -12.82
C PRO A 20 22.14 5.77 -14.15
N GLY A 21 21.15 5.85 -15.04
CA GLY A 21 21.19 5.26 -16.37
C GLY A 21 20.94 3.75 -16.43
N LYS A 22 20.69 3.07 -15.29
CA LYS A 22 20.34 1.65 -15.26
C LYS A 22 18.89 1.43 -14.81
N PRO A 23 18.21 0.41 -15.35
CA PRO A 23 16.91 0.04 -14.85
C PRO A 23 17.02 -0.58 -13.45
N ASN A 24 16.01 -0.35 -12.60
CA ASN A 24 15.84 -1.13 -11.38
C ASN A 24 15.43 -2.58 -11.71
N GLU A 25 15.31 -3.45 -10.70
CA GLU A 25 14.88 -4.85 -10.90
C GLU A 25 13.53 -4.99 -11.62
N ALA A 26 12.65 -4.01 -11.47
CA ALA A 26 11.38 -3.97 -12.17
C ALA A 26 11.50 -3.40 -13.61
N GLY A 27 12.70 -3.07 -14.09
CA GLY A 27 12.96 -2.66 -15.48
C GLY A 27 12.86 -1.15 -15.75
N TRP A 28 12.75 -0.30 -14.73
CA TRP A 28 12.51 1.14 -14.89
C TRP A 28 13.77 1.97 -14.62
N ILE A 29 14.08 2.91 -15.52
CA ILE A 29 15.10 3.93 -15.28
C ILE A 29 14.44 5.06 -14.47
N LEU A 30 15.01 5.36 -13.30
CA LEU A 30 14.43 6.29 -12.34
C LEU A 30 15.34 7.54 -12.21
N PRO A 31 14.75 8.76 -12.12
CA PRO A 31 15.53 9.99 -12.11
C PRO A 31 16.26 10.23 -10.78
N SER A 32 15.72 9.67 -9.69
CA SER A 32 16.29 9.75 -8.35
C SER A 32 15.76 8.63 -7.47
N HIS A 33 16.34 8.52 -6.27
CA HIS A 33 15.89 7.60 -5.22
C HIS A 33 14.55 8.02 -4.56
N ASN A 34 13.96 9.14 -4.97
CA ASN A 34 12.66 9.60 -4.48
C ASN A 34 11.50 8.94 -5.23
N ILE A 35 11.76 8.33 -6.38
CA ILE A 35 10.74 7.66 -7.18
C ILE A 35 10.97 6.16 -7.10
N HIS A 36 9.92 5.43 -6.75
CA HIS A 36 9.92 3.97 -6.75
C HIS A 36 8.83 3.48 -7.70
N ARG A 37 9.19 2.65 -8.68
CA ARG A 37 8.25 2.11 -9.66
C ARG A 37 8.42 0.62 -9.82
N ARG A 38 7.30 -0.08 -9.68
CA ARG A 38 7.19 -1.53 -9.90
C ARG A 38 6.22 -1.87 -11.03
N TYR A 39 5.31 -0.96 -11.33
CA TYR A 39 4.21 -1.20 -12.27
C TYR A 39 4.14 -0.08 -13.32
N PRO A 40 3.60 -0.37 -14.51
CA PRO A 40 3.56 0.62 -15.58
C PRO A 40 2.76 1.86 -15.23
N ASN A 41 1.58 1.72 -14.63
CA ASN A 41 0.66 2.86 -14.49
C ASN A 41 0.80 3.67 -13.19
N VAL A 42 1.67 3.22 -12.27
CA VAL A 42 1.79 3.81 -10.94
C VAL A 42 3.22 3.89 -10.45
N ALA A 43 3.59 5.05 -9.90
CA ALA A 43 4.84 5.24 -9.19
C ALA A 43 4.63 5.90 -7.83
N ILE A 44 5.51 5.55 -6.91
CA ILE A 44 5.57 6.08 -5.56
C ILE A 44 6.55 7.25 -5.57
N PHE A 45 6.15 8.37 -4.97
CA PHE A 45 7.00 9.53 -4.76
C PHE A 45 7.27 9.72 -3.26
N ILE A 46 8.54 9.87 -2.89
CA ILE A 46 9.01 10.11 -1.54
C ILE A 46 9.66 11.49 -1.45
N PRO A 47 8.95 12.52 -0.95
CA PRO A 47 9.51 13.86 -0.79
C PRO A 47 10.64 13.92 0.23
N ASP A 48 11.70 14.68 -0.05
CA ASP A 48 12.82 14.88 0.89
C ASP A 48 12.51 15.88 2.01
N THR A 49 11.35 16.55 1.96
CA THR A 49 10.97 17.66 2.85
C THR A 49 11.13 17.39 4.35
N MET A 50 11.02 16.14 4.80
CA MET A 50 11.28 15.71 6.19
C MET A 50 11.99 14.34 6.23
N GLY A 51 12.62 13.92 5.11
CA GLY A 51 13.10 12.55 4.93
C GLY A 51 12.01 11.49 5.10
N ARG A 52 12.40 10.24 5.33
CA ARG A 52 11.46 9.13 5.57
C ARG A 52 10.87 9.13 6.99
N ALA A 53 10.63 10.27 7.64
CA ALA A 53 10.12 10.32 9.02
C ALA A 53 8.73 9.65 9.19
N CYS A 54 8.52 9.01 10.35
CA CYS A 54 7.25 8.37 10.76
C CYS A 54 6.80 8.91 12.12
N GLY A 55 5.49 8.98 12.37
CA GLY A 55 4.94 9.27 13.71
C GLY A 55 5.13 8.13 14.73
N GLY A 56 5.41 6.92 14.24
CA GLY A 56 5.76 5.74 15.03
C GLY A 56 6.38 4.68 14.13
N LEU A 57 7.34 3.91 14.66
CA LEU A 57 8.01 2.83 13.92
C LEU A 57 7.24 1.52 14.09
N CYS A 58 6.61 1.04 13.01
CA CYS A 58 5.94 -0.26 13.02
C CYS A 58 6.99 -1.37 13.11
N ALA A 59 6.79 -2.34 14.01
CA ALA A 59 7.69 -3.49 14.14
C ALA A 59 7.78 -4.34 12.84
N TYR A 60 6.72 -4.33 12.02
CA TYR A 60 6.65 -5.00 10.72
C TYR A 60 6.99 -4.06 9.53
N CYS A 61 7.58 -2.89 9.78
CA CYS A 61 7.81 -1.89 8.74
C CYS A 61 8.72 -2.42 7.63
N GLN A 62 8.19 -2.51 6.41
CA GLN A 62 8.95 -3.00 5.25
C GLN A 62 10.07 -2.02 4.84
N ARG A 63 9.92 -0.74 5.18
CA ARG A 63 10.88 0.34 4.86
C ARG A 63 11.89 0.63 5.97
N MET A 64 11.88 -0.15 7.06
CA MET A 64 12.77 0.08 8.21
C MET A 64 14.25 -0.03 7.82
N TYR A 65 14.58 -0.92 6.89
CA TYR A 65 15.96 -1.23 6.53
C TYR A 65 16.68 -0.09 5.79
N ASP A 66 15.96 0.75 5.05
CA ASP A 66 16.56 1.96 4.48
C ASP A 66 16.99 2.99 5.54
N PHE A 67 16.39 2.96 6.74
CA PHE A 67 16.91 3.73 7.87
C PHE A 67 18.22 3.15 8.43
N GLN A 68 18.44 1.85 8.25
CA GLN A 68 19.60 1.11 8.75
C GLN A 68 20.77 1.08 7.75
N ASN A 69 20.54 1.46 6.49
CA ASN A 69 21.54 1.50 5.40
C ASN A 69 22.64 2.58 5.55
N GLY A 70 22.88 3.10 6.76
CA GLY A 70 24.02 3.99 7.04
C GLY A 70 23.96 5.37 6.36
N ARG A 71 22.81 5.77 5.78
CA ARG A 71 22.58 7.13 5.25
C ARG A 71 22.54 8.23 6.31
N PHE A 72 22.52 7.86 7.59
CA PHE A 72 22.80 8.75 8.71
C PHE A 72 24.19 8.48 9.28
N ASN A 73 25.20 8.33 8.40
CA ASN A 73 26.60 8.29 8.82
C ASN A 73 27.04 9.73 9.13
N PHE A 74 27.86 9.94 10.16
CA PHE A 74 28.37 11.29 10.51
C PHE A 74 29.38 11.84 9.47
N ASP A 75 29.40 11.30 8.26
CA ASP A 75 30.20 11.75 7.13
C ASP A 75 29.47 12.92 6.44
N LEU A 76 29.61 14.09 7.06
CA LEU A 76 28.91 15.32 6.66
C LEU A 76 29.19 15.71 5.20
N ASP A 77 30.33 15.31 4.63
CA ASP A 77 30.67 15.62 3.23
C ASP A 77 29.93 14.72 2.24
N LYS A 78 29.68 13.44 2.57
CA LYS A 78 28.80 12.56 1.78
C LYS A 78 27.32 12.89 1.94
N LEU A 79 26.92 13.49 3.06
CA LEU A 79 25.53 13.87 3.35
C LEU A 79 25.10 15.21 2.73
N ARG A 80 26.03 16.03 2.22
CA ARG A 80 25.67 17.30 1.59
C ARG A 80 24.77 17.05 0.37
N PRO A 81 23.54 17.59 0.34
CA PRO A 81 22.66 17.41 -0.80
C PRO A 81 23.28 18.09 -2.02
N LYS A 82 23.52 17.31 -3.08
CA LYS A 82 24.11 17.81 -4.33
C LYS A 82 23.15 18.66 -5.16
N LYS A 83 21.85 18.58 -4.86
CA LYS A 83 20.76 19.34 -5.48
C LYS A 83 19.85 19.88 -4.39
N THR A 84 19.25 21.03 -4.64
CA THR A 84 18.21 21.58 -3.78
C THR A 84 16.92 20.75 -3.88
N TRP A 85 16.10 20.80 -2.83
CA TRP A 85 14.78 20.14 -2.85
C TRP A 85 13.92 20.58 -4.05
N SER A 86 13.96 21.87 -4.41
CA SER A 86 13.17 22.39 -5.54
C SER A 86 13.60 21.77 -6.87
N GLU A 87 14.90 21.54 -7.07
CA GLU A 87 15.42 20.88 -8.27
C GLU A 87 15.00 19.41 -8.32
N ILE A 88 15.11 18.69 -7.20
CA ILE A 88 14.69 17.27 -7.08
C ILE A 88 13.19 17.14 -7.35
N LEU A 89 12.37 18.02 -6.76
CA LEU A 89 10.93 18.03 -6.97
C LEU A 89 10.61 18.31 -8.45
N HIS A 90 11.28 19.27 -9.07
CA HIS A 90 11.10 19.58 -10.48
C HIS A 90 11.45 18.39 -11.39
N GLU A 91 12.63 17.78 -11.21
CA GLU A 91 13.05 16.59 -11.98
C GLU A 91 12.09 15.42 -11.81
N SER A 92 11.61 15.21 -10.58
CA SER A 92 10.62 14.18 -10.29
C SER A 92 9.31 14.42 -11.04
N MET A 93 8.81 15.66 -11.03
CA MET A 93 7.60 16.03 -11.76
C MET A 93 7.78 15.94 -13.28
N VAL A 94 8.97 16.26 -13.82
CA VAL A 94 9.28 16.05 -15.23
C VAL A 94 9.14 14.58 -15.60
N TYR A 95 9.65 13.66 -14.77
CA TYR A 95 9.50 12.21 -14.99
C TYR A 95 8.02 11.78 -15.06
N PHE A 96 7.18 12.24 -14.12
CA PHE A 96 5.75 11.92 -14.15
C PHE A 96 5.02 12.54 -15.36
N ARG A 97 5.44 13.74 -15.79
CA ARG A 97 4.87 14.46 -16.95
C ARG A 97 5.16 13.76 -18.27
N THR A 98 6.39 13.29 -18.46
CA THR A 98 6.85 12.74 -19.75
C THR A 98 6.63 11.24 -19.89
N ASP A 99 6.30 10.53 -18.81
CA ASP A 99 6.04 9.09 -18.90
C ASP A 99 4.72 8.78 -19.63
N PRO A 100 4.71 7.83 -20.58
CA PRO A 100 3.52 7.48 -21.36
C PRO A 100 2.42 6.75 -20.58
N PHE A 101 2.75 6.06 -19.49
CA PHE A 101 1.83 5.14 -18.81
C PHE A 101 1.39 5.60 -17.42
N LEU A 102 2.14 6.50 -16.76
CA LEU A 102 1.81 6.95 -15.41
C LEU A 102 0.51 7.79 -15.36
N GLU A 103 -0.44 7.30 -14.56
CA GLU A 103 -1.75 7.92 -14.27
C GLU A 103 -2.07 7.99 -12.76
N ASP A 104 -1.28 7.32 -11.91
CA ASP A 104 -1.43 7.24 -10.44
C ASP A 104 -0.09 7.60 -9.76
N ILE A 105 -0.14 8.59 -8.87
CA ILE A 105 0.98 8.95 -7.98
C ILE A 105 0.62 8.67 -6.52
N LEU A 106 1.45 7.89 -5.84
CA LEU A 106 1.38 7.68 -4.39
C LEU A 106 2.48 8.47 -3.71
N ILE A 107 2.11 9.54 -3.01
CA ILE A 107 3.00 10.32 -2.18
C ILE A 107 3.06 9.67 -0.80
N THR A 108 4.26 9.31 -0.38
CA THR A 108 4.51 8.63 0.90
C THR A 108 5.94 8.97 1.36
N GLY A 109 6.38 8.42 2.48
CA GLY A 109 7.81 8.29 2.78
C GLY A 109 7.96 7.24 3.85
N GLY A 110 8.32 7.69 5.05
CA GLY A 110 7.82 7.04 6.25
C GLY A 110 6.31 7.23 6.35
N ASP A 111 5.88 8.49 6.42
CA ASP A 111 4.47 8.88 6.50
C ASP A 111 4.22 10.25 5.83
N ALA A 112 3.27 10.34 4.90
CA ALA A 112 3.00 11.57 4.14
C ALA A 112 2.54 12.76 5.00
N LEU A 113 1.85 12.51 6.12
CA LEU A 113 1.33 13.57 6.98
C LEU A 113 2.36 14.06 8.02
N MET A 114 3.57 13.48 8.04
CA MET A 114 4.69 13.99 8.84
C MET A 114 5.32 15.25 8.24
N SER A 115 5.21 15.46 6.93
CA SER A 115 5.58 16.73 6.30
C SER A 115 4.80 17.89 6.95
N SER A 116 5.41 19.07 7.07
CA SER A 116 4.67 20.26 7.49
C SER A 116 3.53 20.56 6.49
N VAL A 117 2.50 21.29 6.93
CA VAL A 117 1.37 21.65 6.06
C VAL A 117 1.86 22.42 4.83
N SER A 118 2.80 23.35 5.00
CA SER A 118 3.39 24.12 3.90
C SER A 118 4.19 23.27 2.91
N SER A 119 5.01 22.33 3.42
CA SER A 119 5.78 21.42 2.56
C SER A 119 4.88 20.45 1.79
N LEU A 120 3.84 19.91 2.44
CA LEU A 120 2.86 19.06 1.75
C LEU A 120 2.11 19.85 0.68
N LYS A 121 1.70 21.10 0.99
CA LYS A 121 1.09 22.00 0.00
C LYS A 121 2.00 22.20 -1.21
N GLN A 122 3.30 22.46 -1.01
CA GLN A 122 4.26 22.63 -2.11
C GLN A 122 4.33 21.39 -3.02
N VAL A 123 4.33 20.18 -2.43
CA VAL A 123 4.31 18.92 -3.18
C VAL A 123 3.00 18.78 -3.98
N LEU A 124 1.86 19.03 -3.35
CA LEU A 124 0.54 18.94 -3.96
C LEU A 124 0.39 19.97 -5.11
N ASP A 125 0.83 21.21 -4.92
CA ASP A 125 0.84 22.25 -5.96
C ASP A 125 1.69 21.82 -7.17
N ALA A 126 2.87 21.22 -6.90
CA ALA A 126 3.73 20.68 -7.96
C ALA A 126 3.06 19.55 -8.75
N VAL A 127 2.31 18.67 -8.07
CA VAL A 127 1.54 17.60 -8.73
C VAL A 127 0.42 18.16 -9.59
N LEU A 128 -0.32 19.17 -9.11
CA LEU A 128 -1.36 19.85 -9.90
C LEU A 128 -0.77 20.49 -11.16
N LYS A 129 0.35 21.21 -11.01
CA LYS A 129 1.05 21.83 -12.14
C LYS A 129 1.50 20.77 -13.15
N MET A 130 2.13 19.70 -12.68
CA MET A 130 2.60 18.59 -13.51
C MET A 130 1.45 17.96 -14.31
N ALA A 131 0.33 17.65 -13.65
CA ALA A 131 -0.82 17.03 -14.31
C ALA A 131 -1.48 17.97 -15.33
N ARG A 132 -1.61 19.27 -15.01
CA ARG A 132 -2.13 20.29 -15.93
C ARG A 132 -1.23 20.44 -17.15
N ASP A 133 0.08 20.51 -16.95
CA ASP A 133 1.07 20.60 -18.01
C ASP A 133 1.05 19.36 -18.91
N LYS A 134 0.94 18.15 -18.34
CA LYS A 134 0.82 16.89 -19.12
C LYS A 134 -0.43 16.88 -19.99
N LYS A 135 -1.56 17.36 -19.46
CA LYS A 135 -2.82 17.49 -20.21
C LYS A 135 -2.68 18.49 -21.36
N ARG A 136 -2.07 19.66 -21.11
CA ARG A 136 -1.79 20.65 -22.16
C ARG A 136 -0.87 20.10 -23.24
N ASP A 137 0.16 19.34 -22.87
CA ASP A 137 1.04 18.69 -23.84
C ASP A 137 0.27 17.70 -24.73
N ASN A 138 -0.75 17.03 -24.21
CA ASN A 138 -1.61 16.14 -24.99
C ASN A 138 -2.57 16.85 -25.96
N GLU A 139 -2.86 18.14 -25.76
CA GLU A 139 -3.73 18.92 -26.65
C GLU A 139 -3.08 19.14 -28.03
N VAL A 140 -1.75 19.20 -28.09
CA VAL A 140 -0.97 19.39 -29.32
C VAL A 140 -0.43 18.09 -29.91
N ARG A 141 -0.54 16.96 -29.20
CA ARG A 141 -0.13 15.64 -29.68
C ARG A 141 -1.21 15.01 -30.57
N LEU A 142 -0.75 14.23 -31.54
CA LEU A 142 -1.64 13.34 -32.29
C LEU A 142 -2.29 12.33 -31.32
N PRO A 143 -3.54 11.89 -31.56
CA PRO A 143 -4.26 10.99 -30.64
C PRO A 143 -3.48 9.74 -30.21
N GLU A 144 -2.71 9.14 -31.12
CA GLU A 144 -1.88 7.96 -30.93
C GLU A 144 -0.60 8.21 -30.12
N GLU A 145 -0.17 9.47 -30.00
CA GLU A 145 1.02 9.89 -29.26
C GLU A 145 0.70 10.42 -27.86
N ARG A 146 -0.60 10.54 -27.52
CA ARG A 146 -1.03 11.07 -26.23
C ARG A 146 -0.57 10.17 -25.09
N LEU A 147 -0.03 10.82 -24.05
CA LEU A 147 0.40 10.14 -22.84
C LEU A 147 -0.79 9.96 -21.89
N ALA A 148 -0.71 8.98 -20.98
CA ALA A 148 -1.72 8.78 -19.95
C ALA A 148 -1.90 10.02 -19.06
N GLU A 149 -3.15 10.46 -18.89
CA GLU A 149 -3.49 11.56 -17.98
C GLU A 149 -3.60 11.08 -16.53
N PHE A 150 -3.22 11.93 -15.58
CA PHE A 150 -3.39 11.59 -14.16
C PHE A 150 -4.85 11.54 -13.77
N ARG A 151 -5.23 10.43 -13.12
CA ARG A 151 -6.58 10.19 -12.60
C ARG A 151 -6.60 10.08 -11.08
N ARG A 152 -5.47 9.72 -10.50
CA ARG A 152 -5.38 9.37 -9.09
C ARG A 152 -4.16 9.99 -8.40
N VAL A 153 -4.40 10.53 -7.21
CA VAL A 153 -3.37 11.01 -6.28
C VAL A 153 -3.65 10.40 -4.92
N ARG A 154 -2.61 9.84 -4.31
CA ARG A 154 -2.74 9.13 -3.03
C ARG A 154 -1.73 9.61 -2.01
N LEU A 155 -2.13 9.65 -0.75
CA LEU A 155 -1.24 9.88 0.39
C LEU A 155 -1.19 8.64 1.28
N GLY A 156 -0.01 8.08 1.53
CA GLY A 156 0.17 6.99 2.50
C GLY A 156 0.49 7.54 3.89
N THR A 157 -0.33 7.23 4.91
CA THR A 157 -0.14 7.73 6.27
C THR A 157 -0.72 6.80 7.34
N LYS A 158 -0.02 6.64 8.46
CA LYS A 158 -0.51 6.00 9.68
C LYS A 158 -0.83 7.02 10.78
N LEU A 159 -0.71 8.33 10.53
CA LEU A 159 -0.98 9.35 11.55
C LEU A 159 -2.42 9.40 12.06
N PRO A 160 -3.49 9.08 11.28
CA PRO A 160 -4.82 8.96 11.86
C PRO A 160 -4.90 7.91 12.99
N ILE A 161 -3.94 6.98 13.06
CA ILE A 161 -3.80 5.97 14.11
C ILE A 161 -2.90 6.49 15.24
N TYR A 162 -1.68 6.93 14.91
CA TYR A 162 -0.67 7.28 15.93
C TYR A 162 -0.82 8.66 16.54
N LEU A 163 -1.23 9.64 15.73
CA LEU A 163 -1.35 11.04 16.15
C LEU A 163 -2.52 11.69 15.42
N PRO A 164 -3.79 11.33 15.75
CA PRO A 164 -4.97 11.84 15.05
C PRO A 164 -5.05 13.38 15.03
N GLN A 165 -4.46 14.04 16.03
CA GLN A 165 -4.40 15.50 16.15
C GLN A 165 -3.63 16.18 15.00
N ARG A 166 -2.79 15.43 14.27
CA ARG A 166 -2.09 15.96 13.08
C ARG A 166 -3.05 16.30 11.94
N VAL A 167 -4.26 15.73 11.92
CA VAL A 167 -5.34 16.09 11.01
C VAL A 167 -6.02 17.39 11.49
N THR A 168 -5.27 18.49 11.41
CA THR A 168 -5.69 19.83 11.81
C THR A 168 -6.62 20.47 10.77
N LYS A 169 -7.33 21.54 11.15
CA LYS A 169 -8.15 22.33 10.21
C LYS A 169 -7.32 22.90 9.05
N GLU A 170 -6.08 23.31 9.34
CA GLU A 170 -5.15 23.85 8.34
C GLU A 170 -4.76 22.79 7.29
N LEU A 171 -4.45 21.57 7.74
CA LEU A 171 -4.16 20.46 6.82
C LEU A 171 -5.39 20.12 5.97
N VAL A 172 -6.56 20.03 6.61
CA VAL A 172 -7.83 19.73 5.93
C VAL A 172 -8.12 20.75 4.83
N ALA A 173 -7.93 22.05 5.10
CA ALA A 173 -8.14 23.11 4.10
C ALA A 173 -7.20 22.97 2.88
N VAL A 174 -5.93 22.58 3.09
CA VAL A 174 -5.00 22.30 1.98
C VAL A 174 -5.47 21.11 1.15
N LEU A 175 -5.92 20.04 1.80
CA LEU A 175 -6.41 18.83 1.11
C LEU A 175 -7.70 19.11 0.34
N GLU A 176 -8.62 19.89 0.91
CA GLU A 176 -9.87 20.30 0.28
C GLU A 176 -9.60 21.16 -0.95
N GLN A 177 -8.75 22.19 -0.85
CA GLN A 177 -8.38 23.03 -1.99
C GLN A 177 -7.75 22.19 -3.11
N PHE A 178 -6.82 21.29 -2.77
CA PHE A 178 -6.23 20.39 -3.75
C PHE A 178 -7.29 19.55 -4.45
N ARG A 179 -8.28 19.00 -3.72
CA ARG A 179 -9.34 18.16 -4.28
C ARG A 179 -10.20 18.92 -5.29
N LEU A 180 -10.49 20.19 -5.03
CA LEU A 180 -11.23 21.08 -5.94
C LEU A 180 -10.42 21.32 -7.22
N ASP A 181 -9.17 21.76 -7.10
CA ASP A 181 -8.30 22.05 -8.25
C ASP A 181 -8.01 20.79 -9.09
N ALA A 182 -7.80 19.64 -8.41
CA ALA A 182 -7.56 18.35 -9.04
C ALA A 182 -8.76 17.92 -9.92
N LYS A 183 -9.99 18.20 -9.45
CA LYS A 183 -11.23 17.89 -10.18
C LYS A 183 -11.27 18.60 -11.53
N GLU A 184 -10.90 19.88 -11.58
CA GLU A 184 -10.90 20.69 -12.80
C GLU A 184 -9.91 20.16 -13.85
N ILE A 185 -8.79 19.60 -13.39
CA ILE A 185 -7.77 19.02 -14.27
C ILE A 185 -8.20 17.64 -14.78
N GLY A 186 -9.13 16.95 -14.10
CA GLY A 186 -9.63 15.62 -14.46
C GLY A 186 -9.11 14.48 -13.59
N ILE A 187 -8.49 14.81 -12.45
CA ILE A 187 -8.13 13.87 -11.39
C ILE A 187 -9.38 13.65 -10.53
N SER A 188 -9.98 12.47 -10.64
CA SER A 188 -11.23 12.15 -9.96
C SER A 188 -11.04 11.43 -8.62
N GLN A 189 -9.83 10.93 -8.34
CA GLN A 189 -9.56 10.06 -7.19
C GLN A 189 -8.45 10.63 -6.31
N CYS A 190 -8.83 11.23 -5.18
CA CYS A 190 -7.93 11.64 -4.11
C CYS A 190 -8.12 10.68 -2.93
N ILE A 191 -7.07 9.91 -2.58
CA ILE A 191 -7.19 8.81 -1.61
C ILE A 191 -6.15 8.92 -0.50
N ILE A 192 -6.59 8.80 0.75
CA ILE A 192 -5.72 8.55 1.89
C ILE A 192 -5.63 7.04 2.11
N GLN A 193 -4.41 6.50 2.13
CA GLN A 193 -4.13 5.10 2.45
C GLN A 193 -3.63 5.00 3.88
N THR A 194 -4.48 4.44 4.74
CA THR A 194 -4.23 4.21 6.16
C THR A 194 -3.74 2.78 6.44
N HIS A 195 -3.27 2.54 7.67
CA HIS A 195 -2.64 1.29 8.09
C HIS A 195 -3.10 0.83 9.48
N PHE A 196 -4.42 0.83 9.71
CA PHE A 196 -5.03 0.14 10.84
C PHE A 196 -4.80 -1.37 10.72
N SER A 197 -4.39 -1.98 11.83
CA SER A 197 -4.06 -3.40 12.02
C SER A 197 -4.90 -4.06 13.11
N SER A 198 -5.69 -3.29 13.87
CA SER A 198 -6.60 -3.82 14.90
C SER A 198 -7.79 -2.90 15.11
N ALA A 199 -8.96 -3.46 15.41
CA ALA A 199 -10.14 -2.68 15.76
C ALA A 199 -9.90 -1.76 16.98
N MET A 200 -8.98 -2.13 17.87
CA MET A 200 -8.61 -1.33 19.04
C MET A 200 -7.90 -0.01 18.69
N GLU A 201 -7.30 0.07 17.50
CA GLU A 201 -6.67 1.31 17.02
C GLU A 201 -7.73 2.35 16.58
N VAL A 202 -8.98 1.94 16.38
CA VAL A 202 -10.10 2.83 16.06
C VAL A 202 -10.62 3.49 17.35
N SER A 203 -9.97 4.57 17.75
CA SER A 203 -10.41 5.45 18.83
C SER A 203 -11.37 6.55 18.34
N VAL A 204 -12.05 7.22 19.27
CA VAL A 204 -12.89 8.40 18.97
C VAL A 204 -12.10 9.47 18.21
N ASP A 205 -10.84 9.70 18.56
CA ASP A 205 -10.02 10.72 17.90
C ASP A 205 -9.55 10.28 16.51
N SER A 206 -9.25 9.00 16.32
CA SER A 206 -8.97 8.44 14.99
C SER A 206 -10.19 8.55 14.06
N ALA A 207 -11.40 8.28 14.57
CA ALA A 207 -12.64 8.41 13.81
C ALA A 207 -12.91 9.86 13.42
N LYS A 208 -12.68 10.83 14.32
CA LYS A 208 -12.75 12.27 13.99
C LYS A 208 -11.73 12.68 12.92
N ALA A 209 -10.51 12.16 12.99
CA ALA A 209 -9.48 12.42 11.99
C ALA A 209 -9.87 11.86 10.62
N VAL A 210 -10.40 10.63 10.57
CA VAL A 210 -10.94 10.03 9.35
C VAL A 210 -12.10 10.87 8.80
N ARG A 211 -13.07 11.25 9.64
CA ARG A 211 -14.21 12.09 9.21
C ARG A 211 -13.76 13.38 8.56
N ARG A 212 -12.78 14.07 9.14
CA ARG A 212 -12.17 15.28 8.58
C ARG A 212 -11.55 15.07 7.20
N LEU A 213 -10.92 13.93 6.97
CA LEU A 213 -10.32 13.60 5.67
C LEU A 213 -11.40 13.32 4.62
N LEU A 214 -12.45 12.58 5.00
CA LEU A 214 -13.61 12.33 4.15
C LEU A 214 -14.34 13.64 3.78
N ASP A 215 -14.55 14.53 4.76
CA ASP A 215 -15.14 15.87 4.57
C ASP A 215 -14.34 16.73 3.59
N ALA A 216 -13.00 16.60 3.59
CA ALA A 216 -12.12 17.27 2.62
C ALA A 216 -12.26 16.71 1.18
N GLY A 217 -13.12 15.71 0.97
CA GLY A 217 -13.31 15.04 -0.32
C GLY A 217 -12.24 14.00 -0.66
N TRP A 218 -11.46 13.55 0.33
CA TRP A 218 -10.47 12.48 0.17
C TRP A 218 -11.01 11.16 0.70
N ALA A 219 -11.14 10.17 -0.18
CA ALA A 219 -11.57 8.83 0.23
C ALA A 219 -10.51 8.18 1.13
N VAL A 220 -10.93 7.54 2.22
CA VAL A 220 -10.00 6.85 3.13
C VAL A 220 -10.09 5.36 2.89
N THR A 221 -8.94 4.75 2.63
CA THR A 221 -8.79 3.30 2.43
C THR A 221 -7.81 2.73 3.46
N ASN A 222 -7.90 1.44 3.76
CA ASN A 222 -7.00 0.78 4.72
C ASN A 222 -6.17 -0.35 4.10
N GLN A 223 -4.88 -0.36 4.40
CA GLN A 223 -3.93 -1.42 4.11
C GLN A 223 -3.48 -2.07 5.40
N GLU A 224 -4.11 -3.18 5.75
CA GLU A 224 -3.81 -3.97 6.94
C GLU A 224 -2.55 -4.81 6.72
N VAL A 225 -1.70 -4.94 7.75
CA VAL A 225 -0.60 -5.90 7.76
C VAL A 225 -0.97 -7.08 8.66
N PHE A 226 -1.04 -8.25 8.05
CA PHE A 226 -1.48 -9.52 8.62
C PHE A 226 -0.36 -10.18 9.43
N THR A 227 -0.10 -9.58 10.59
CA THR A 227 0.81 -10.12 11.61
C THR A 227 0.18 -11.30 12.34
N VAL A 228 0.95 -12.05 13.12
CA VAL A 228 0.42 -13.12 13.99
C VAL A 228 -0.73 -12.61 14.87
N ALA A 229 -0.57 -11.44 15.50
CA ALA A 229 -1.59 -10.87 16.37
C ALA A 229 -2.87 -10.44 15.62
N ALA A 230 -2.73 -9.93 14.40
CA ALA A 230 -3.86 -9.57 13.54
C ALA A 230 -4.53 -10.81 12.92
N SER A 231 -3.77 -11.90 12.74
CA SER A 231 -4.23 -13.13 12.09
C SER A 231 -5.14 -14.01 12.94
N ARG A 232 -5.41 -13.64 14.19
CA ARG A 232 -6.34 -14.37 15.05
C ARG A 232 -7.74 -14.37 14.44
N ARG A 233 -8.50 -15.47 14.61
CA ARG A 233 -9.84 -15.58 14.03
C ARG A 233 -10.74 -14.45 14.52
N GLY A 234 -11.53 -13.87 13.63
CA GLY A 234 -12.44 -12.77 13.89
C GLY A 234 -11.78 -11.38 14.01
N HIS A 235 -10.47 -11.28 14.22
CA HIS A 235 -9.81 -9.98 14.44
C HIS A 235 -9.88 -9.07 13.21
N THR A 236 -9.45 -9.58 12.06
CA THR A 236 -9.52 -8.83 10.81
C THR A 236 -10.97 -8.57 10.38
N ALA A 237 -11.88 -9.52 10.59
CA ALA A 237 -13.32 -9.31 10.35
C ALA A 237 -13.88 -8.16 11.20
N LYS A 238 -13.55 -8.13 12.49
CA LYS A 238 -13.95 -7.05 13.39
C LYS A 238 -13.35 -5.71 12.98
N LEU A 239 -12.08 -5.70 12.56
CA LEU A 239 -11.42 -4.52 12.04
C LEU A 239 -12.17 -3.96 10.82
N ARG A 240 -12.53 -4.81 9.84
CA ARG A 240 -13.28 -4.36 8.64
C ARG A 240 -14.62 -3.74 9.01
N GLN A 241 -15.34 -4.34 9.95
CA GLN A 241 -16.59 -3.78 10.47
C GLN A 241 -16.39 -2.38 11.05
N VAL A 242 -15.47 -2.19 12.00
CA VAL A 242 -15.28 -0.87 12.63
C VAL A 242 -14.69 0.17 11.68
N LEU A 243 -13.92 -0.24 10.67
CA LEU A 243 -13.44 0.64 9.61
C LEU A 243 -14.61 1.13 8.73
N ASN A 244 -15.53 0.24 8.37
CA ASN A 244 -16.72 0.59 7.61
C ASN A 244 -17.63 1.57 8.37
N ASP A 245 -17.82 1.35 9.68
CA ASP A 245 -18.62 2.23 10.54
C ASP A 245 -18.12 3.70 10.54
N ILE A 246 -16.84 3.93 10.24
CA ILE A 246 -16.24 5.28 10.16
C ILE A 246 -15.95 5.74 8.72
N GLY A 247 -16.42 5.01 7.70
CA GLY A 247 -16.25 5.39 6.29
C GLY A 247 -14.88 5.03 5.70
N VAL A 248 -14.16 4.06 6.26
CA VAL A 248 -12.90 3.56 5.70
C VAL A 248 -13.15 2.28 4.91
N LEU A 249 -12.70 2.28 3.65
CA LEU A 249 -12.76 1.11 2.76
C LEU A 249 -11.54 0.19 2.94
N PRO A 250 -11.71 -1.08 3.31
CA PRO A 250 -10.62 -2.05 3.30
C PRO A 250 -10.08 -2.25 1.88
N TYR A 251 -8.76 -2.13 1.69
CA TYR A 251 -8.13 -2.22 0.36
C TYR A 251 -7.24 -3.45 0.21
N TYR A 252 -6.21 -3.60 1.03
CA TYR A 252 -5.36 -4.80 1.02
C TYR A 252 -5.17 -5.34 2.42
N THR A 253 -5.07 -6.67 2.51
CA THR A 253 -4.49 -7.35 3.67
C THR A 253 -3.15 -7.95 3.24
N PHE A 254 -2.05 -7.49 3.84
CA PHE A 254 -0.68 -7.86 3.48
C PHE A 254 -0.09 -8.89 4.42
N THR A 255 0.37 -10.03 3.91
CA THR A 255 1.26 -10.89 4.69
C THR A 255 2.57 -10.15 4.97
N VAL A 256 3.10 -10.32 6.19
CA VAL A 256 4.41 -9.77 6.58
C VAL A 256 5.50 -10.32 5.66
N LYS A 257 6.44 -9.47 5.23
CA LYS A 257 7.61 -9.95 4.47
C LYS A 257 8.44 -10.88 5.34
N GLY A 258 8.81 -12.03 4.77
CA GLY A 258 9.45 -13.13 5.49
C GLY A 258 10.94 -12.93 5.81
N PHE A 259 11.32 -11.79 6.40
CA PHE A 259 12.69 -11.56 6.87
C PHE A 259 12.97 -12.33 8.18
N LYS A 260 14.24 -12.61 8.47
CA LYS A 260 14.62 -13.27 9.74
C LYS A 260 14.15 -12.47 10.95
N GLU A 261 14.24 -11.14 10.88
CA GLU A 261 13.90 -10.21 11.96
C GLU A 261 12.38 -10.14 12.20
N ASN A 262 11.59 -10.30 11.13
CA ASN A 262 10.13 -10.29 11.21
C ASN A 262 9.52 -11.66 11.44
N ARG A 263 10.35 -12.69 11.69
CA ARG A 263 9.90 -14.06 11.93
C ARG A 263 8.82 -14.10 12.99
N GLU A 264 8.98 -13.42 14.11
CA GLU A 264 7.97 -13.45 15.19
C GLU A 264 6.62 -12.85 14.80
N LEU A 265 6.62 -11.90 13.87
CA LEU A 265 5.40 -11.24 13.37
C LEU A 265 4.77 -11.96 12.18
N PHE A 266 5.49 -12.89 11.53
CA PHE A 266 5.04 -13.57 10.32
C PHE A 266 3.89 -14.55 10.58
N ALA A 267 2.72 -14.25 10.02
CA ALA A 267 1.63 -15.21 9.85
C ALA A 267 1.81 -16.00 8.55
N ASN A 268 1.63 -17.31 8.60
CA ASN A 268 1.80 -18.20 7.45
C ASN A 268 0.85 -17.87 6.29
N ASN A 269 1.31 -18.07 5.05
CA ASN A 269 0.48 -17.88 3.85
C ASN A 269 -0.81 -18.73 3.87
N PRO A 270 -0.78 -20.00 4.29
CA PRO A 270 -1.97 -20.80 4.56
C PRO A 270 -2.98 -20.14 5.50
N ARG A 271 -2.53 -19.37 6.51
CA ARG A 271 -3.44 -18.63 7.38
C ARG A 271 -4.13 -17.49 6.63
N SER A 272 -3.39 -16.77 5.78
CA SER A 272 -3.99 -15.74 4.91
C SER A 272 -5.06 -16.33 3.98
N MET A 273 -4.82 -17.55 3.48
CA MET A 273 -5.83 -18.28 2.69
C MET A 273 -7.02 -18.76 3.54
N GLN A 274 -6.77 -19.24 4.75
CA GLN A 274 -7.83 -19.60 5.70
C GLN A 274 -8.72 -18.40 6.02
N GLU A 275 -8.13 -17.24 6.31
CA GLU A 275 -8.86 -15.99 6.56
C GLU A 275 -9.68 -15.58 5.33
N GLN A 276 -9.09 -15.64 4.13
CA GLN A 276 -9.78 -15.32 2.88
C GLN A 276 -11.04 -16.17 2.67
N ASN A 277 -10.94 -17.48 2.91
CA ASN A 277 -12.02 -18.42 2.61
C ASN A 277 -13.07 -18.52 3.73
N GLU A 278 -12.66 -18.41 4.99
CA GLU A 278 -13.53 -18.70 6.13
C GLU A 278 -14.08 -17.44 6.82
N GLU A 279 -13.46 -16.27 6.62
CA GLU A 279 -13.83 -15.05 7.35
C GLU A 279 -14.09 -13.89 6.40
N LYS A 280 -13.15 -13.55 5.52
CA LYS A 280 -13.30 -12.48 4.53
C LYS A 280 -14.49 -12.72 3.60
N SER A 281 -14.72 -13.98 3.22
CA SER A 281 -15.79 -14.40 2.31
C SER A 281 -17.18 -13.94 2.77
N ILE A 282 -17.39 -13.77 4.07
CA ILE A 282 -18.64 -13.29 4.68
C ILE A 282 -18.97 -11.85 4.23
N GLY A 283 -17.96 -11.01 4.03
CA GLY A 283 -18.13 -9.62 3.59
C GLY A 283 -17.90 -9.41 2.10
N ARG A 284 -17.88 -10.48 1.30
CA ARG A 284 -17.53 -10.40 -0.13
C ARG A 284 -18.49 -9.44 -0.84
N VAL A 285 -17.93 -8.43 -1.50
CA VAL A 285 -18.72 -7.49 -2.31
C VAL A 285 -19.03 -8.11 -3.67
N ASP A 286 -20.31 -8.12 -4.04
CA ASP A 286 -20.74 -8.62 -5.34
C ASP A 286 -20.25 -7.73 -6.50
N TYR A 287 -19.99 -8.36 -7.65
CA TYR A 287 -19.48 -7.68 -8.85
C TYR A 287 -20.42 -6.57 -9.35
N ARG A 288 -21.73 -6.66 -9.07
CA ARG A 288 -22.73 -5.64 -9.43
C ARG A 288 -22.39 -4.25 -8.86
N TYR A 289 -21.75 -4.20 -7.70
CA TYR A 289 -21.40 -2.94 -7.04
C TYR A 289 -20.06 -2.35 -7.48
N HIS A 290 -19.25 -3.08 -8.26
CA HIS A 290 -17.91 -2.62 -8.63
C HIS A 290 -17.91 -1.29 -9.38
N SER A 291 -18.93 -1.04 -10.21
CA SER A 291 -19.10 0.25 -10.90
C SER A 291 -19.47 1.38 -9.93
N THR A 292 -20.37 1.13 -8.98
CA THR A 292 -20.82 2.09 -7.97
C THR A 292 -19.74 2.41 -6.94
N LEU A 293 -18.93 1.44 -6.54
CA LEU A 293 -17.82 1.68 -5.61
C LEU A 293 -16.80 2.70 -6.17
N ARG A 294 -16.67 2.83 -7.50
CA ARG A 294 -15.83 3.88 -8.11
C ARG A 294 -16.35 5.27 -7.79
N SER A 295 -17.68 5.47 -7.79
CA SER A 295 -18.28 6.76 -7.46
C SER A 295 -18.13 7.10 -5.98
N PHE A 296 -18.05 6.10 -5.10
CA PHE A 296 -17.83 6.33 -3.67
C PHE A 296 -16.51 7.05 -3.41
N ILE A 297 -15.44 6.70 -4.15
CA ILE A 297 -14.15 7.40 -4.03
C ILE A 297 -14.27 8.88 -4.40
N ALA A 298 -15.07 9.20 -5.43
CA ALA A 298 -15.26 10.57 -5.87
C ALA A 298 -16.13 11.39 -4.91
N ASP A 299 -17.04 10.71 -4.18
CA ASP A 299 -17.97 11.25 -3.19
C ASP A 299 -17.63 10.80 -1.76
N ALA A 300 -16.37 11.06 -1.38
CA ALA A 300 -15.83 10.68 -0.07
C ALA A 300 -16.65 11.18 1.15
N PRO A 301 -17.28 12.38 1.14
CA PRO A 301 -18.06 12.82 2.30
C PRO A 301 -19.22 11.88 2.67
N ASN A 302 -19.84 11.21 1.70
CA ASN A 302 -20.96 10.30 1.95
C ASN A 302 -20.53 8.82 2.07
N MET A 303 -19.25 8.57 2.34
CA MET A 303 -18.69 7.21 2.31
C MET A 303 -19.35 6.26 3.32
N VAL A 304 -19.81 6.75 4.48
CA VAL A 304 -20.48 5.91 5.48
C VAL A 304 -21.82 5.43 4.92
N GLU A 305 -22.64 6.34 4.40
CA GLU A 305 -23.94 6.06 3.81
C GLU A 305 -23.82 5.11 2.61
N HIS A 306 -22.80 5.34 1.78
CA HIS A 306 -22.44 4.49 0.65
C HIS A 306 -22.10 3.07 1.07
N ILE A 307 -21.26 2.90 2.09
CA ILE A 307 -20.90 1.58 2.64
C ILE A 307 -22.12 0.89 3.26
N GLU A 308 -22.90 1.61 4.07
CA GLU A 308 -24.12 1.08 4.71
C GLU A 308 -25.17 0.64 3.69
N SER A 309 -25.26 1.33 2.55
CA SER A 309 -26.18 0.96 1.48
C SER A 309 -25.90 -0.45 0.94
N ILE A 310 -24.62 -0.83 0.80
CA ILE A 310 -24.23 -2.17 0.35
C ILE A 310 -24.38 -3.19 1.49
N ARG A 311 -23.93 -2.85 2.70
CA ARG A 311 -24.05 -3.73 3.88
C ARG A 311 -25.50 -4.13 4.14
N SER A 312 -26.41 -3.17 4.05
CA SER A 312 -27.84 -3.41 4.27
C SER A 312 -28.48 -4.18 3.10
N ALA A 313 -28.10 -3.89 1.86
CA ALA A 313 -28.68 -4.54 0.69
C ALA A 313 -28.28 -6.02 0.55
N ASP A 314 -27.06 -6.37 0.94
CA ASP A 314 -26.54 -7.74 0.89
C ASP A 314 -26.54 -8.44 2.26
N GLU A 315 -27.04 -7.77 3.30
CA GLU A 315 -27.07 -8.26 4.69
C GLU A 315 -25.68 -8.72 5.20
N VAL A 316 -24.62 -8.03 4.77
CA VAL A 316 -23.24 -8.35 5.14
C VAL A 316 -22.75 -7.48 6.32
N PRO A 317 -21.99 -8.05 7.27
CA PRO A 317 -21.53 -7.31 8.45
C PRO A 317 -20.45 -6.28 8.13
N PHE A 318 -19.77 -6.40 7.00
CA PHE A 318 -18.72 -5.51 6.52
C PHE A 318 -18.49 -5.73 5.02
N LEU A 319 -17.84 -4.78 4.35
CA LEU A 319 -17.26 -4.93 3.02
C LEU A 319 -15.84 -5.48 3.13
N ALA A 320 -15.58 -6.57 2.43
CA ALA A 320 -14.28 -7.22 2.39
C ALA A 320 -13.20 -6.34 1.75
N THR A 321 -11.95 -6.62 2.11
CA THR A 321 -10.77 -6.07 1.42
C THR A 321 -10.74 -6.54 -0.04
N ASP A 322 -10.07 -5.80 -0.93
CA ASP A 322 -9.98 -6.19 -2.34
C ASP A 322 -9.24 -7.54 -2.45
N ARG A 323 -8.02 -7.60 -1.94
CA ARG A 323 -7.16 -8.80 -2.05
C ARG A 323 -6.34 -9.04 -0.80
N ASN A 324 -6.15 -10.32 -0.49
CA ASN A 324 -5.06 -10.77 0.37
C ASN A 324 -3.81 -10.94 -0.50
N THR A 325 -2.71 -10.30 -0.14
CA THR A 325 -1.48 -10.29 -0.98
C THR A 325 -0.23 -10.40 -0.13
N ILE A 326 0.83 -10.96 -0.72
CA ILE A 326 2.20 -10.80 -0.22
C ILE A 326 2.98 -9.89 -1.16
N ASN A 327 3.85 -9.04 -0.60
CA ASN A 327 4.81 -8.28 -1.40
C ASN A 327 5.97 -9.20 -1.77
N LEU A 328 5.96 -9.67 -3.02
CA LEU A 328 7.01 -10.46 -3.61
C LEU A 328 8.19 -9.55 -4.04
N PRO A 329 9.42 -9.92 -3.66
CA PRO A 329 10.67 -9.23 -4.02
C PRO A 329 10.86 -9.12 -5.53
N GLY A 330 11.21 -7.93 -6.05
CA GLY A 330 11.37 -7.68 -7.49
C GLY A 330 10.10 -7.79 -8.35
N VAL A 331 9.09 -8.54 -7.89
CA VAL A 331 7.96 -9.04 -8.68
C VAL A 331 6.68 -8.22 -8.48
N GLY A 332 6.47 -7.66 -7.29
CA GLY A 332 5.28 -6.90 -6.96
C GLY A 332 4.40 -7.61 -5.94
N LYS A 333 3.08 -7.65 -6.16
CA LYS A 333 2.08 -8.19 -5.23
C LYS A 333 1.42 -9.40 -5.86
N SER A 334 1.43 -10.52 -5.18
CA SER A 334 0.70 -11.73 -5.59
C SER A 334 0.26 -12.51 -4.37
N ASN A 335 -0.67 -13.44 -4.56
CA ASN A 335 -0.99 -14.51 -3.62
C ASN A 335 -1.33 -15.80 -4.36
N THR A 336 -0.97 -15.87 -5.65
CA THR A 336 -1.08 -17.09 -6.44
C THR A 336 0.18 -17.90 -6.19
N TYR A 337 0.02 -19.01 -5.47
CA TYR A 337 1.14 -19.87 -5.12
C TYR A 337 0.72 -21.32 -4.95
N ARG A 338 1.70 -22.22 -5.01
CA ARG A 338 1.57 -23.64 -4.65
C ARG A 338 2.69 -24.07 -3.72
N THR A 339 2.38 -24.97 -2.79
CA THR A 339 3.39 -25.61 -1.95
C THR A 339 4.10 -26.68 -2.78
N ILE A 340 5.41 -26.52 -3.00
CA ILE A 340 6.24 -27.43 -3.79
C ILE A 340 7.12 -28.34 -2.92
N GLY A 341 7.20 -28.10 -1.62
CA GLY A 341 7.98 -28.91 -0.71
C GLY A 341 7.90 -28.44 0.74
N LEU A 342 8.58 -29.19 1.61
CA LEU A 342 8.76 -28.87 3.03
C LEU A 342 10.25 -28.95 3.37
N THR A 343 10.72 -28.02 4.20
CA THR A 343 12.03 -28.13 4.83
C THR A 343 12.01 -29.20 5.93
N SER A 344 13.19 -29.65 6.38
CA SER A 344 13.31 -30.60 7.48
C SER A 344 12.70 -30.10 8.79
N ASP A 345 12.64 -28.79 9.00
CA ASP A 345 11.99 -28.15 10.16
C ASP A 345 10.50 -27.78 9.93
N GLY A 346 9.91 -28.27 8.83
CA GLY A 346 8.46 -28.19 8.55
C GLY A 346 7.98 -26.86 7.97
N ARG A 347 8.87 -26.00 7.48
CA ARG A 347 8.49 -24.77 6.76
C ARG A 347 8.11 -25.11 5.33
N ARG A 348 7.11 -24.42 4.78
CA ARG A 348 6.69 -24.65 3.39
C ARG A 348 7.63 -23.95 2.42
N ILE A 349 7.91 -24.64 1.33
CA ILE A 349 8.55 -24.10 0.13
C ILE A 349 7.42 -23.79 -0.84
N LEU A 350 7.23 -22.50 -1.14
CA LEU A 350 6.14 -21.98 -1.94
C LEU A 350 6.69 -21.49 -3.28
N GLU A 351 6.10 -21.92 -4.38
CA GLU A 351 6.33 -21.32 -5.69
C GLU A 351 5.20 -20.34 -5.98
N PHE A 352 5.55 -19.07 -6.17
CA PHE A 352 4.63 -18.00 -6.49
C PHE A 352 4.64 -17.70 -8.00
N GLU A 353 3.45 -17.44 -8.51
CA GLU A 353 3.24 -16.88 -9.83
C GLU A 353 3.01 -15.37 -9.74
N PHE A 354 3.30 -14.69 -10.85
CA PHE A 354 3.05 -13.26 -11.02
C PHE A 354 1.54 -12.97 -11.08
N ASP A 355 1.16 -11.72 -10.80
CA ASP A 355 -0.24 -11.31 -10.94
C ASP A 355 -0.58 -11.10 -12.43
N HIS A 356 -1.12 -12.13 -13.07
CA HIS A 356 -1.53 -12.06 -14.48
C HIS A 356 -2.73 -11.12 -14.75
N THR A 357 -3.35 -10.54 -13.71
CA THR A 357 -4.51 -9.64 -13.88
C THR A 357 -4.11 -8.17 -14.07
N ARG A 358 -2.82 -7.85 -14.09
CA ARG A 358 -2.31 -6.49 -14.24
C ARG A 358 -1.10 -6.45 -15.17
N PRO A 359 -0.87 -5.32 -15.86
CA PRO A 359 0.35 -5.11 -16.61
C PRO A 359 1.58 -5.14 -15.68
N HIS A 360 2.61 -5.85 -16.12
CA HIS A 360 3.92 -5.91 -15.50
C HIS A 360 4.98 -5.40 -16.49
N SER A 361 6.22 -5.22 -16.05
CA SER A 361 7.31 -4.94 -16.97
C SER A 361 7.76 -6.22 -17.68
N LEU A 362 8.41 -6.07 -18.84
CA LEU A 362 8.94 -7.20 -19.62
C LEU A 362 9.92 -8.09 -18.83
N VAL A 363 10.64 -7.52 -17.87
CA VAL A 363 11.57 -8.27 -17.01
C VAL A 363 10.80 -9.27 -16.14
N ILE A 364 9.67 -8.82 -15.59
CA ILE A 364 8.82 -9.57 -14.68
C ILE A 364 8.03 -10.64 -15.43
N GLU A 365 7.52 -10.34 -16.63
CA GLU A 365 6.85 -11.33 -17.48
C GLU A 365 7.77 -12.49 -17.88
N LYS A 366 9.09 -12.23 -18.04
CA LYS A 366 10.08 -13.26 -18.39
C LYS A 366 10.55 -14.11 -17.20
N MET A 367 10.38 -13.63 -15.96
CA MET A 367 10.91 -14.30 -14.76
C MET A 367 10.15 -15.60 -14.40
N GLY A 368 8.89 -15.74 -14.79
CA GLY A 368 8.12 -17.01 -14.71
C GLY A 368 7.55 -17.34 -13.33
N SER A 369 8.39 -17.66 -12.35
CA SER A 369 7.96 -17.87 -10.94
C SER A 369 9.03 -17.47 -9.92
N VAL A 370 8.64 -17.35 -8.65
CA VAL A 370 9.55 -17.09 -7.53
C VAL A 370 9.33 -18.11 -6.42
N VAL A 371 10.42 -18.73 -5.96
CA VAL A 371 10.39 -19.67 -4.84
C VAL A 371 10.71 -18.94 -3.53
N ILE A 372 9.83 -19.10 -2.54
CA ILE A 372 9.97 -18.54 -1.19
C ILE A 372 9.83 -19.66 -0.18
N ILE A 373 10.73 -19.68 0.81
CA ILE A 373 10.58 -20.53 1.99
C ILE A 373 9.94 -19.67 3.09
N GLU A 374 8.84 -20.15 3.68
CA GLU A 374 8.19 -19.42 4.77
C GLU A 374 9.14 -19.18 5.96
N SER A 375 8.93 -18.10 6.72
CA SER A 375 9.81 -17.76 7.85
C SER A 375 9.65 -18.69 9.06
N LYS A 376 8.48 -19.31 9.22
CA LYS A 376 8.20 -20.29 10.28
C LYS A 376 7.24 -21.36 9.78
N SER A 377 7.26 -22.53 10.42
CA SER A 377 6.34 -23.62 10.12
C SER A 377 4.95 -23.34 10.70
N VAL A 378 3.92 -23.92 10.08
CA VAL A 378 2.54 -23.86 10.60
C VAL A 378 2.47 -24.37 12.04
N ALA A 379 3.21 -25.42 12.38
CA ALA A 379 3.27 -25.94 13.75
C ALA A 379 3.85 -24.92 14.74
N HIS A 380 4.87 -24.16 14.34
CA HIS A 380 5.41 -23.09 15.18
C HIS A 380 4.40 -21.96 15.35
N TYR A 381 3.74 -21.54 14.27
CA TYR A 381 2.69 -20.53 14.31
C TYR A 381 1.53 -20.91 15.24
N LEU A 382 1.03 -22.14 15.15
CA LEU A 382 -0.06 -22.61 16.02
C LEU A 382 0.35 -22.63 17.51
N ARG A 383 1.59 -23.01 17.83
CA ARG A 383 2.10 -22.91 19.21
C ARG A 383 2.18 -21.47 19.70
N GLN A 384 2.55 -20.54 18.81
CA GLN A 384 2.57 -19.11 19.15
C GLN A 384 1.15 -18.59 19.43
N LEU A 385 0.15 -18.96 18.62
CA LEU A 385 -1.24 -18.63 18.89
C LEU A 385 -1.72 -19.22 20.23
N GLN A 386 -1.36 -20.46 20.53
CA GLN A 386 -1.67 -21.09 21.81
C GLN A 386 -1.09 -20.31 23.00
N GLN A 387 0.15 -19.82 22.89
CA GLN A 387 0.78 -18.97 23.91
C GLN A 387 0.08 -17.61 24.05
N MET A 388 -0.59 -17.14 23.00
CA MET A 388 -1.43 -15.94 23.02
C MET A 388 -2.84 -16.19 23.59
N GLY A 389 -3.16 -17.44 23.95
CA GLY A 389 -4.45 -17.83 24.53
C GLY A 389 -5.50 -18.30 23.53
N GLU A 390 -5.14 -18.48 22.25
CA GLU A 390 -6.03 -19.03 21.23
C GLU A 390 -6.10 -20.56 21.32
N ASP A 391 -7.22 -21.16 20.89
CA ASP A 391 -7.33 -22.61 20.74
C ASP A 391 -6.85 -23.06 19.34
N PRO A 392 -5.72 -23.79 19.21
CA PRO A 392 -5.24 -24.27 17.92
C PRO A 392 -6.23 -25.15 17.15
N ALA A 393 -7.21 -25.78 17.81
CA ALA A 393 -8.21 -26.61 17.16
C ALA A 393 -9.10 -25.79 16.21
N GLU A 394 -9.38 -24.52 16.52
CA GLU A 394 -10.15 -23.60 15.66
C GLU A 394 -9.42 -23.26 14.35
N TYR A 395 -8.12 -23.52 14.30
CA TYR A 395 -7.28 -23.27 13.15
C TYR A 395 -7.00 -24.54 12.34
N ALA A 396 -7.55 -25.71 12.70
CA ALA A 396 -7.16 -27.01 12.14
C ALA A 396 -7.21 -27.09 10.61
N SER A 397 -8.13 -26.37 9.94
CA SER A 397 -8.20 -26.33 8.48
C SER A 397 -6.98 -25.69 7.80
N ILE A 398 -6.15 -24.92 8.53
CA ILE A 398 -4.93 -24.26 8.02
C ILE A 398 -4.00 -25.23 7.27
N TRP A 399 -3.97 -26.49 7.71
CA TRP A 399 -3.14 -27.54 7.10
C TRP A 399 -3.54 -27.82 5.65
N GLY A 400 -4.83 -27.70 5.31
CA GLY A 400 -5.38 -27.98 3.99
C GLY A 400 -5.09 -26.91 2.92
N TYR A 401 -4.72 -25.69 3.31
CA TYR A 401 -4.45 -24.60 2.37
C TYR A 401 -3.04 -24.70 1.79
N SER A 402 -2.84 -25.58 0.80
CA SER A 402 -1.55 -25.80 0.12
C SER A 402 -1.31 -24.92 -1.10
N ALA A 403 -2.34 -24.21 -1.57
CA ALA A 403 -2.27 -23.28 -2.69
C ALA A 403 -3.07 -22.01 -2.37
N GLY A 404 -2.62 -20.91 -2.95
CA GLY A 404 -3.31 -19.63 -2.94
C GLY A 404 -3.74 -19.23 -4.33
N ARG A 405 -4.82 -18.45 -4.44
CA ARG A 405 -5.28 -17.84 -5.68
C ARG A 405 -5.54 -16.38 -5.42
N LEU A 406 -4.89 -15.52 -6.21
CA LEU A 406 -5.17 -14.10 -6.18
C LEU A 406 -6.59 -13.84 -6.71
N GLU A 407 -7.39 -13.10 -5.94
CA GLU A 407 -8.74 -12.72 -6.33
C GLU A 407 -8.73 -11.72 -7.49
N ALA A 408 -9.81 -11.66 -8.27
CA ALA A 408 -9.96 -10.62 -9.29
C ALA A 408 -9.93 -9.23 -8.62
N ARG A 409 -9.29 -8.26 -9.28
CA ARG A 409 -9.17 -6.92 -8.72
C ARG A 409 -10.50 -6.21 -8.84
N SER A 410 -10.88 -5.46 -7.82
CA SER A 410 -12.00 -4.56 -7.94
C SER A 410 -11.68 -3.45 -8.92
N THR A 411 -12.61 -3.20 -9.83
CA THR A 411 -12.48 -2.14 -10.84
C THR A 411 -12.25 -0.77 -10.20
N VAL A 412 -12.65 -0.60 -8.94
CA VAL A 412 -12.45 0.60 -8.11
C VAL A 412 -10.99 1.00 -8.02
N PHE A 413 -10.12 0.00 -7.87
CA PHE A 413 -8.70 0.19 -7.68
C PHE A 413 -7.90 0.06 -8.98
N GLU A 414 -8.50 -0.52 -10.02
CA GLU A 414 -7.91 -0.59 -11.37
C GLU A 414 -7.70 0.80 -12.00
N GLY A 415 -6.75 0.86 -12.94
CA GLY A 415 -6.60 1.98 -13.87
C GLY A 415 -7.68 1.95 -14.95
N MET A 416 -7.91 3.06 -15.65
CA MET A 416 -8.89 3.09 -16.76
C MET A 416 -8.27 2.77 -18.12
N SER A 417 -6.95 2.75 -18.21
CA SER A 417 -6.23 2.45 -19.45
C SER A 417 -6.20 0.93 -19.70
N LYS A 418 -6.92 0.49 -20.73
CA LYS A 418 -6.72 -0.79 -21.40
C LYS A 418 -5.53 -0.68 -22.35
#